data_AF-I0YU24-F1
#
_entry.id   AF-I0YU24-F1
#
_cell.length_a   1.000
_cell.length_b   1.000
_cell.length_c   1.000
_cell.angle_alpha   90.00
_cell.angle_beta   90.00
_cell.angle_gamma   90.00
#
_symmetry.space_group_name_H-M   'P 1'
#
loop_
_entity.id
_entity.type
_entity.pdbx_description
1 polymer ?
#
loop_
_entity_poly.entity_id
_entity_poly.type
_entity_poly.pdbx_seq_one_letter_code
_entity_poly.pdbx_strand_id
1 'polypeptide(L)'
;MGIQGLLPLLKSITKSPVHVRRYSGQKAAVDAYGWLHKAAYCCSYELCEGIYSDRFVAYCMQRVETLQQAGVSPIIIFDGGRLPMKSAEEGTRARSRSENLEKARAYWQAGNTTAAYESYQRAVDISPATAKQLIEALKAANVEYIVAPYEADAQMAYLAINGIVQVVISEDSDMLAYGCPRVFFKMDKNGDGQEICMADLPECRNPSLIGFTPDMFLEMCILAGCDFLKALSSIGIKKAHGHIRKYKTFIRVCKSLRFSGVKVPREYEADFQRALWTFRHQRVYCPAARAVVHLRPLPPGGLADGVLVLAALPSKEEADLPFLGPMLPDSVAQGIATGGPLLLEVW
;
A
#
# COMPACT_ATOMS: atom_id res chain seq x y z
N MET A 1 6.16 3.20 5.25
CA MET A 1 4.83 2.69 5.61
C MET A 1 4.83 1.19 5.36
N GLY A 2 3.77 0.47 5.73
CA GLY A 2 3.67 -0.98 5.60
C GLY A 2 4.43 -1.81 6.63
N ILE A 3 4.86 -3.00 6.22
CA ILE A 3 5.51 -4.02 7.07
C ILE A 3 6.76 -3.49 7.79
N GLN A 4 6.63 -3.33 9.11
CA GLN A 4 7.67 -2.73 9.95
C GLN A 4 8.98 -3.53 9.93
N GLY A 5 10.06 -2.86 9.54
CA GLY A 5 11.41 -3.44 9.54
C GLY A 5 11.76 -4.28 8.30
N LEU A 6 10.87 -4.35 7.30
CA LEU A 6 11.12 -5.10 6.06
C LEU A 6 12.26 -4.49 5.23
N LEU A 7 12.25 -3.18 4.96
CA LEU A 7 13.32 -2.54 4.18
C LEU A 7 14.71 -2.66 4.84
N PRO A 8 14.86 -2.43 6.16
CA PRO A 8 16.12 -2.72 6.85
C PRO A 8 16.57 -4.19 6.75
N LEU A 9 15.62 -5.14 6.76
CA LEU A 9 15.92 -6.56 6.59
C LEU A 9 16.48 -6.86 5.20
N LEU A 10 15.95 -6.19 4.16
CA LEU A 10 16.36 -6.36 2.76
C LEU A 10 17.55 -5.48 2.35
N LYS A 11 18.18 -4.77 3.28
CA LYS A 11 19.25 -3.80 3.00
C LYS A 11 20.38 -4.37 2.13
N SER A 12 20.73 -5.65 2.27
CA SER A 12 21.81 -6.27 1.49
C SER A 12 21.52 -6.41 0.00
N ILE A 13 20.25 -6.38 -0.41
CA ILE A 13 19.82 -6.45 -1.81
C ILE A 13 19.26 -5.11 -2.31
N THR A 14 19.14 -4.12 -1.43
CA THR A 14 18.73 -2.77 -1.79
C THR A 14 19.84 -2.07 -2.55
N LYS A 15 19.59 -1.75 -3.82
CA LYS A 15 20.50 -0.94 -4.64
C LYS A 15 20.26 0.53 -4.33
N SER A 16 21.28 1.24 -3.87
CA SER A 16 21.19 2.65 -3.48
C SER A 16 22.57 3.33 -3.57
N PRO A 17 22.65 4.56 -4.12
CA PRO A 17 21.59 5.26 -4.85
C PRO A 17 21.35 4.66 -6.24
N VAL A 18 20.12 4.74 -6.73
CA VAL A 18 19.73 4.44 -8.11
C VAL A 18 18.93 5.62 -8.63
N HIS A 19 19.22 6.08 -9.85
CA HIS A 19 18.45 7.15 -10.49
C HIS A 19 17.34 6.58 -11.39
N VAL A 20 16.16 7.21 -11.40
CA VAL A 20 15.02 6.85 -12.26
C VAL A 20 15.30 6.81 -13.77
N ARG A 21 16.39 7.42 -14.27
CA ARG A 21 16.83 7.30 -15.67
C ARG A 21 17.12 5.85 -16.08
N ARG A 22 17.35 4.97 -15.12
CA ARG A 22 17.41 3.51 -15.33
C ARG A 22 16.16 2.95 -16.02
N TYR A 23 15.02 3.62 -15.88
CA TYR A 23 13.73 3.23 -16.46
C TYR A 23 13.36 4.06 -17.69
N SER A 24 14.33 4.73 -18.33
CA SER A 24 14.07 5.52 -19.53
C SER A 24 13.43 4.65 -20.63
N GLY A 25 12.37 5.17 -21.26
CA GLY A 25 11.53 4.47 -22.23
C GLY A 25 10.50 3.50 -21.62
N GLN A 26 10.38 3.42 -20.29
CA GLN A 26 9.49 2.50 -19.59
C GLN A 26 8.37 3.24 -18.85
N LYS A 27 7.31 2.49 -18.50
CA LYS A 27 6.21 3.00 -17.67
C LYS A 27 6.46 2.70 -16.19
N ALA A 28 6.13 3.65 -15.33
CA ALA A 28 6.22 3.52 -13.87
C ALA A 28 4.84 3.78 -13.24
N ALA A 29 4.37 2.90 -12.36
CA ALA A 29 3.23 3.21 -11.51
C ALA A 29 3.72 3.99 -10.27
N VAL A 30 3.02 5.05 -9.90
CA VAL A 30 3.41 5.93 -8.80
C VAL A 30 2.30 6.00 -7.76
N ASP A 31 2.67 5.78 -6.51
CA ASP A 31 1.80 5.99 -5.35
C ASP A 31 1.54 7.49 -5.13
N ALA A 32 0.33 7.95 -5.46
CA ALA A 32 -0.05 9.34 -5.30
C ALA A 32 -0.11 9.76 -3.82
N TYR A 33 -0.65 8.91 -2.95
CA TYR A 33 -0.83 9.24 -1.54
C TYR A 33 0.50 9.31 -0.81
N GLY A 34 1.47 8.46 -1.16
CA GLY A 34 2.85 8.57 -0.69
C GLY A 34 3.47 9.95 -0.99
N TRP A 35 3.22 10.52 -2.16
CA TRP A 35 3.66 11.88 -2.49
C TRP A 35 2.82 12.96 -1.81
N LEU A 36 1.50 12.85 -1.82
CA LEU A 36 0.59 13.83 -1.20
C LEU A 36 0.84 13.97 0.29
N HIS A 37 1.05 12.87 1.03
CA HIS A 37 1.40 12.93 2.44
C HIS A 37 2.73 13.64 2.72
N LYS A 38 3.75 13.41 1.88
CA LYS A 38 5.02 14.15 2.00
C LYS A 38 4.86 15.63 1.62
N ALA A 39 4.06 15.89 0.59
CA ALA A 39 3.78 17.23 0.09
C ALA A 39 3.04 18.06 1.13
N ALA A 40 2.08 17.45 1.82
CA ALA A 40 1.28 18.07 2.87
C ALA A 40 2.11 18.70 4.00
N TYR A 41 3.34 18.25 4.25
CA TYR A 41 4.18 18.82 5.29
C TYR A 41 4.53 20.30 5.03
N CYS A 42 4.52 20.73 3.76
CA CYS A 42 4.77 22.14 3.42
C CYS A 42 3.55 23.04 3.66
N CYS A 43 2.36 22.47 3.82
CA CYS A 43 1.09 23.20 3.96
C CYS A 43 0.14 22.54 4.98
N SER A 44 0.71 21.96 6.04
CA SER A 44 -0.04 21.15 6.99
C SER A 44 -1.05 21.96 7.79
N TYR A 45 -0.68 23.20 8.15
CA TYR A 45 -1.58 24.13 8.83
C TYR A 45 -2.80 24.44 7.96
N GLU A 46 -2.55 24.82 6.70
CA GLU A 46 -3.61 25.21 5.77
C GLU A 46 -4.57 24.05 5.50
N LEU A 47 -4.03 22.85 5.24
CA LEU A 47 -4.84 21.66 5.02
C LEU A 47 -5.69 21.29 6.24
N CYS A 48 -5.14 21.37 7.45
CA CYS A 48 -5.88 21.06 8.68
C CYS A 48 -6.96 22.10 9.02
N GLU A 49 -6.74 23.36 8.68
CA GLU A 49 -7.68 24.46 8.98
C GLU A 49 -8.61 24.80 7.81
N GLY A 50 -8.61 23.99 6.74
CA GLY A 50 -9.49 24.19 5.58
C GLY A 50 -9.14 25.42 4.73
N ILE A 51 -7.90 25.90 4.83
CA ILE A 51 -7.37 27.01 4.04
C ILE A 51 -6.87 26.43 2.72
N TYR A 52 -7.26 27.07 1.61
CA TYR A 52 -6.79 26.67 0.29
C TYR A 52 -5.26 26.76 0.19
N SER A 53 -4.64 25.72 -0.37
CA SER A 53 -3.23 25.70 -0.73
C SER A 53 -3.04 24.81 -1.94
N ASP A 54 -2.15 25.18 -2.86
CA ASP A 54 -1.77 24.42 -4.05
C ASP A 54 -0.32 23.91 -3.99
N ARG A 55 0.41 24.23 -2.90
CA ARG A 55 1.82 23.86 -2.73
C ARG A 55 2.06 22.36 -2.83
N PHE A 56 1.10 21.55 -2.38
CA PHE A 56 1.18 20.11 -2.49
C PHE A 56 1.06 19.62 -3.94
N VAL A 57 0.28 20.32 -4.78
CA VAL A 57 0.16 20.02 -6.21
C VAL A 57 1.49 20.30 -6.90
N ALA A 58 2.07 21.48 -6.67
CA ALA A 58 3.38 21.85 -7.23
C ALA A 58 4.47 20.83 -6.86
N TYR A 59 4.49 20.38 -5.60
CA TYR A 59 5.43 19.35 -5.12
C TYR A 59 5.30 18.02 -5.87
N CYS A 60 4.06 17.58 -6.15
CA CYS A 60 3.80 16.33 -6.86
C CYS A 60 4.14 16.48 -8.35
N MET A 61 3.71 17.58 -8.98
CA MET A 61 3.96 17.85 -10.40
C MET A 61 5.46 17.98 -10.71
N GLN A 62 6.25 18.59 -9.81
CA GLN A 62 7.71 18.62 -9.96
C GLN A 62 8.32 17.20 -10.08
N ARG A 63 7.78 16.21 -9.36
CA ARG A 63 8.25 14.81 -9.45
C ARG A 63 7.78 14.12 -10.71
N VAL A 64 6.57 14.42 -11.17
CA VAL A 64 6.08 13.99 -12.49
C VAL A 64 7.03 14.48 -13.58
N GLU A 65 7.37 15.77 -13.56
CA GLU A 65 8.30 16.38 -14.51
C GLU A 65 9.69 15.72 -14.43
N THR A 66 10.18 15.43 -13.22
CA THR A 66 11.46 14.74 -13.01
C THR A 66 11.47 13.36 -13.67
N LEU A 67 10.38 12.60 -13.56
CA LEU A 67 10.22 11.30 -14.22
C LEU A 67 10.19 11.45 -15.74
N GLN A 68 9.38 12.39 -16.25
CA GLN A 68 9.26 12.64 -17.69
C GLN A 68 10.59 13.10 -18.31
N GLN A 69 11.34 13.98 -17.63
CA GLN A 69 12.68 14.42 -18.06
C GLN A 69 13.71 13.28 -18.04
N ALA A 70 13.53 12.27 -17.19
CA ALA A 70 14.32 11.04 -17.21
C ALA A 70 13.88 10.06 -18.32
N GLY A 71 12.86 10.40 -19.11
CA GLY A 71 12.27 9.56 -20.14
C GLY A 71 11.38 8.44 -19.57
N VAL A 72 10.92 8.56 -18.32
CA VAL A 72 10.00 7.61 -17.70
C VAL A 72 8.57 8.12 -17.88
N SER A 73 7.65 7.24 -18.28
CA SER A 73 6.22 7.58 -18.40
C SER A 73 5.47 7.20 -17.11
N PRO A 74 5.12 8.16 -16.24
CA PRO A 74 4.41 7.85 -15.01
C PRO A 74 2.92 7.60 -15.27
N ILE A 75 2.37 6.62 -14.53
CA ILE A 75 0.93 6.47 -14.28
C ILE A 75 0.71 6.71 -12.79
N ILE A 76 0.03 7.79 -12.45
CA ILE A 76 -0.22 8.17 -11.06
C ILE A 76 -1.44 7.41 -10.52
N ILE A 77 -1.26 6.66 -9.44
CA ILE A 77 -2.30 5.79 -8.87
C ILE A 77 -2.81 6.36 -7.55
N PHE A 78 -4.11 6.58 -7.46
CA PHE A 78 -4.80 7.10 -6.28
C PHE A 78 -5.58 6.00 -5.58
N ASP A 79 -5.71 6.10 -4.26
CA ASP A 79 -6.66 5.29 -3.50
C ASP A 79 -8.11 5.66 -3.86
N GLY A 80 -8.97 4.65 -3.83
CA GLY A 80 -10.41 4.67 -4.07
C GLY A 80 -11.22 4.61 -2.79
N GLY A 81 -12.31 3.82 -2.84
CA GLY A 81 -13.16 3.59 -1.69
C GLY A 81 -12.49 2.78 -0.58
N ARG A 82 -13.11 2.73 0.59
CA ARG A 82 -12.58 2.02 1.76
C ARG A 82 -12.57 0.51 1.57
N LEU A 83 -11.49 -0.14 1.98
CA LEU A 83 -11.42 -1.60 2.05
C LEU A 83 -11.87 -2.09 3.43
N PRO A 84 -12.90 -2.96 3.55
CA PRO A 84 -13.34 -3.46 4.85
C PRO A 84 -12.24 -4.13 5.69
N MET A 85 -11.32 -4.87 5.03
CA MET A 85 -10.18 -5.53 5.70
C MET A 85 -9.20 -4.53 6.34
N LYS A 86 -9.18 -3.26 5.91
CA LYS A 86 -8.28 -2.21 6.41
C LYS A 86 -8.93 -1.25 7.41
N SER A 87 -10.23 -1.43 7.68
CA SER A 87 -11.04 -0.54 8.53
C SER A 87 -10.45 -0.28 9.93
N ALA A 88 -9.83 -1.29 10.56
CA ALA A 88 -9.23 -1.15 11.88
C ALA A 88 -7.98 -0.24 11.89
N GLU A 89 -7.18 -0.30 10.83
CA GLU A 89 -6.00 0.55 10.65
C GLU A 89 -6.42 1.99 10.32
N GLU A 90 -7.38 2.17 9.40
CA GLU A 90 -7.98 3.47 9.08
C GLU A 90 -8.56 4.16 10.33
N GLY A 91 -9.28 3.40 11.18
CA GLY A 91 -9.84 3.92 12.43
C GLY A 91 -8.77 4.31 13.46
N THR A 92 -7.62 3.63 13.47
CA THR A 92 -6.46 4.04 14.29
C THR A 92 -5.84 5.33 13.76
N ARG A 93 -5.64 5.43 12.44
CA ARG A 93 -5.09 6.64 11.79
C ARG A 93 -6.01 7.85 11.99
N ALA A 94 -7.33 7.68 11.84
CA ALA A 94 -8.31 8.75 12.05
C ALA A 94 -8.30 9.30 13.49
N ARG A 95 -8.27 8.41 14.50
CA ARG A 95 -8.17 8.82 15.91
C ARG A 95 -6.88 9.58 16.18
N SER A 96 -5.74 9.07 15.71
CA SER A 96 -4.45 9.74 15.88
C SER A 96 -4.44 11.13 15.24
N ARG A 97 -5.01 11.30 14.04
CA ARG A 97 -5.11 12.61 13.40
C ARG A 97 -5.96 13.59 14.20
N SER A 98 -7.12 13.15 14.71
CA SER A 98 -7.99 13.97 15.55
C SER A 98 -7.28 14.47 16.81
N GLU A 99 -6.60 13.56 17.54
CA GLU A 99 -5.85 13.91 18.75
C GLU A 99 -4.69 14.87 18.46
N ASN A 100 -4.01 14.71 17.33
CA ASN A 100 -2.93 15.62 16.94
C ASN A 100 -3.46 16.98 16.48
N LEU A 101 -4.65 17.05 15.89
CA LEU A 101 -5.28 18.32 15.50
C LEU A 101 -5.65 19.15 16.72
N GLU A 102 -6.22 18.53 17.75
CA GLU A 102 -6.52 19.19 19.03
C GLU A 102 -5.25 19.75 19.68
N LYS A 103 -4.18 18.95 19.73
CA LYS A 103 -2.87 19.40 20.23
C LYS A 103 -2.31 20.56 19.40
N ALA A 104 -2.41 20.48 18.08
CA ALA A 104 -1.92 21.52 17.17
C ALA A 104 -2.60 22.86 17.44
N ARG A 105 -3.93 22.85 17.58
CA ARG A 105 -4.72 24.05 17.90
C ARG A 105 -4.41 24.61 19.29
N ALA A 106 -4.23 23.74 20.28
CA ALA A 106 -3.84 24.17 21.62
C ALA A 106 -2.46 24.84 21.64
N TYR A 107 -1.46 24.25 20.98
CA TYR A 107 -0.13 24.86 20.85
C TYR A 107 -0.17 26.18 20.06
N TRP A 108 -0.99 26.24 19.02
CA TRP A 108 -1.20 27.45 18.23
C TRP A 108 -1.75 28.60 19.07
N GLN A 109 -2.79 28.34 19.85
CA GLN A 109 -3.39 29.33 20.77
C GLN A 109 -2.41 29.77 21.87
N ALA A 110 -1.55 28.86 22.34
CA ALA A 110 -0.51 29.17 23.32
C ALA A 110 0.72 29.92 22.72
N GLY A 111 0.72 30.21 21.41
CA GLY A 111 1.84 30.87 20.73
C GLY A 111 3.06 29.97 20.50
N ASN A 112 2.97 28.67 20.79
CA ASN A 112 4.03 27.70 20.53
C ASN A 112 3.93 27.17 19.09
N THR A 113 4.38 28.00 18.14
CA THR A 113 4.28 27.71 16.70
C THR A 113 5.03 26.44 16.31
N THR A 114 6.20 26.18 16.88
CA THR A 114 7.01 24.98 16.55
C THR A 114 6.26 23.69 16.87
N ALA A 115 5.76 23.56 18.11
CA ALA A 115 5.00 22.37 18.52
C ALA A 115 3.66 22.26 17.79
N ALA A 116 3.05 23.40 17.44
CA ALA A 116 1.83 23.43 16.63
C ALA A 116 2.08 22.83 15.23
N TYR A 117 3.11 23.28 14.50
CA TYR A 117 3.41 22.76 13.17
C TYR A 117 3.77 21.27 13.18
N GLU A 118 4.56 20.80 14.16
CA GLU A 118 4.83 19.37 14.30
C GLU A 118 3.55 18.54 14.54
N SER A 119 2.60 19.09 15.28
CA SER A 119 1.31 18.43 15.54
C SER A 119 0.41 18.48 14.31
N TYR A 120 0.37 19.61 13.58
CA TYR A 120 -0.34 19.72 12.30
C TYR A 120 0.17 18.70 11.28
N GLN A 121 1.48 18.53 11.15
CA GLN A 121 2.05 17.52 10.24
C GLN A 121 1.58 16.09 10.54
N ARG A 122 1.35 15.76 11.82
CA ARG A 122 0.80 14.46 12.24
C ARG A 122 -0.73 14.39 12.14
N ALA A 123 -1.40 15.53 12.02
CA ALA A 123 -2.85 15.65 11.94
C ALA A 123 -3.39 15.66 10.51
N VAL A 124 -2.55 15.98 9.50
CA VAL A 124 -3.03 16.11 8.11
C VAL A 124 -3.67 14.82 7.62
N ASP A 125 -4.87 14.99 7.06
CA ASP A 125 -5.54 13.98 6.26
C ASP A 125 -5.54 14.40 4.79
N ILE A 126 -5.25 13.47 3.88
CA ILE A 126 -5.31 13.74 2.44
C ILE A 126 -6.74 13.47 1.99
N SER A 127 -7.52 14.56 1.93
CA SER A 127 -8.92 14.46 1.58
C SER A 127 -9.15 14.11 0.11
N PRO A 128 -10.31 13.54 -0.23
CA PRO A 128 -10.84 13.44 -1.59
C PRO A 128 -10.68 14.74 -2.41
N ALA A 129 -10.99 15.89 -1.82
CA ALA A 129 -10.87 17.18 -2.49
C ALA A 129 -9.39 17.55 -2.78
N THR A 130 -8.47 17.22 -1.87
CA THR A 130 -7.02 17.40 -2.04
C THR A 130 -6.50 16.53 -3.18
N ALA A 131 -6.87 15.25 -3.20
CA ALA A 131 -6.48 14.34 -4.29
C ALA A 131 -7.04 14.79 -5.65
N LYS A 132 -8.29 15.28 -5.68
CA LYS A 132 -8.92 15.81 -6.90
C LYS A 132 -8.16 17.00 -7.50
N GLN A 133 -7.62 17.91 -6.68
CA GLN A 133 -6.81 19.02 -7.19
C GLN A 133 -5.55 18.53 -7.93
N LEU A 134 -4.90 17.46 -7.44
CA LEU A 134 -3.79 16.84 -8.15
C LEU A 134 -4.25 16.16 -9.44
N ILE A 135 -5.39 15.46 -9.42
CA ILE A 135 -5.98 14.85 -10.63
C ILE A 135 -6.24 15.91 -11.72
N GLU A 136 -6.76 17.08 -11.35
CA GLU A 136 -7.01 18.18 -12.29
C GLU A 136 -5.70 18.72 -12.91
N ALA A 137 -4.64 18.85 -12.12
CA ALA A 137 -3.32 19.24 -12.61
C ALA A 137 -2.71 18.17 -13.55
N LEU A 138 -2.86 16.88 -13.23
CA LEU A 138 -2.42 15.78 -14.07
C LEU A 138 -3.17 15.75 -15.42
N LYS A 139 -4.49 15.97 -15.39
CA LYS A 139 -5.31 16.11 -16.61
C LYS A 139 -4.82 17.26 -17.48
N ALA A 140 -4.60 18.43 -16.90
CA ALA A 140 -4.11 19.60 -17.63
C ALA A 140 -2.72 19.37 -18.26
N ALA A 141 -1.87 18.60 -17.58
CA ALA A 141 -0.55 18.21 -18.07
C ALA A 141 -0.53 16.97 -18.98
N ASN A 142 -1.71 16.39 -19.29
CA ASN A 142 -1.85 15.15 -20.05
C ASN A 142 -1.02 13.97 -19.49
N VAL A 143 -1.01 13.82 -18.16
CA VAL A 143 -0.33 12.75 -17.46
C VAL A 143 -1.32 11.63 -17.13
N GLU A 144 -0.95 10.38 -17.41
CA GLU A 144 -1.80 9.22 -17.11
C GLU A 144 -2.00 9.08 -15.59
N TYR A 145 -3.23 8.80 -15.18
CA TYR A 145 -3.55 8.45 -13.80
C TYR A 145 -4.69 7.43 -13.76
N ILE A 146 -4.80 6.71 -12.65
CA ILE A 146 -5.90 5.79 -12.35
C ILE A 146 -6.28 5.99 -10.89
N VAL A 147 -7.58 6.14 -10.60
CA VAL A 147 -8.07 5.93 -9.23
C VAL A 147 -8.44 4.46 -9.07
N ALA A 148 -7.80 3.78 -8.10
CA ALA A 148 -8.14 2.40 -7.79
C ALA A 148 -9.61 2.32 -7.32
N PRO A 149 -10.29 1.16 -7.43
CA PRO A 149 -11.60 0.99 -6.81
C PRO A 149 -11.47 0.99 -5.28
N TYR A 150 -10.34 0.50 -4.76
CA TYR A 150 -9.98 0.43 -3.35
C TYR A 150 -8.54 0.91 -3.17
N GLU A 151 -7.59 0.05 -2.83
CA GLU A 151 -6.22 0.50 -2.56
C GLU A 151 -5.38 0.66 -3.84
N ALA A 152 -4.64 1.77 -3.90
CA ALA A 152 -3.62 2.03 -4.89
C ALA A 152 -2.55 0.94 -4.89
N ASP A 153 -2.25 0.37 -3.72
CA ASP A 153 -1.29 -0.70 -3.55
C ASP A 153 -1.61 -1.91 -4.44
N ALA A 154 -2.80 -2.50 -4.30
CA ALA A 154 -3.20 -3.62 -5.15
C ALA A 154 -3.29 -3.21 -6.62
N GLN A 155 -3.75 -2.00 -6.92
CA GLN A 155 -3.82 -1.50 -8.29
C GLN A 155 -2.42 -1.43 -8.95
N MET A 156 -1.42 -0.87 -8.26
CA MET A 156 -0.04 -0.80 -8.73
C MET A 156 0.55 -2.20 -8.89
N ALA A 157 0.30 -3.10 -7.95
CA ALA A 157 0.73 -4.50 -8.03
C ALA A 157 0.13 -5.20 -9.25
N TYR A 158 -1.15 -4.97 -9.56
CA TYR A 158 -1.82 -5.52 -10.73
C TYR A 158 -1.14 -5.06 -12.02
N LEU A 159 -0.87 -3.75 -12.14
CA LEU A 159 -0.20 -3.20 -13.31
C LEU A 159 1.21 -3.79 -13.48
N ALA A 160 1.97 -3.94 -12.38
CA ALA A 160 3.33 -4.45 -12.41
C ALA A 160 3.39 -5.96 -12.74
N ILE A 161 2.52 -6.77 -12.12
CA ILE A 161 2.45 -8.23 -12.33
C ILE A 161 2.03 -8.55 -13.77
N ASN A 162 1.14 -7.75 -14.36
CA ASN A 162 0.68 -7.93 -15.74
C ASN A 162 1.60 -7.23 -16.78
N GLY A 163 2.75 -6.70 -16.36
CA GLY A 163 3.74 -6.10 -17.26
C GLY A 163 3.32 -4.76 -17.89
N ILE A 164 2.26 -4.13 -17.39
CA ILE A 164 1.78 -2.82 -17.86
C ILE A 164 2.75 -1.71 -17.43
N VAL A 165 3.37 -1.86 -16.26
CA VAL A 165 4.47 -1.00 -15.78
C VAL A 165 5.67 -1.85 -15.41
N GLN A 166 6.87 -1.28 -15.52
CA GLN A 166 8.14 -1.98 -15.27
C GLN A 166 8.67 -1.75 -13.84
N VAL A 167 8.18 -0.70 -13.18
CA VAL A 167 8.56 -0.35 -11.81
C VAL A 167 7.40 0.31 -11.07
N VAL A 168 7.29 0.02 -9.78
CA VAL A 168 6.41 0.74 -8.85
C VAL A 168 7.24 1.72 -8.03
N ILE A 169 6.81 2.99 -7.96
CA ILE A 169 7.42 4.02 -7.12
C ILE A 169 6.51 4.26 -5.92
N SER A 170 6.94 3.86 -4.73
CA SER A 170 6.18 4.02 -3.48
C SER A 170 7.13 4.08 -2.28
N GLU A 171 6.64 4.57 -1.14
CA GLU A 171 7.31 4.52 0.16
C GLU A 171 6.81 3.35 1.02
N ASP A 172 5.83 2.59 0.52
CA ASP A 172 5.19 1.51 1.23
C ASP A 172 5.83 0.15 0.88
N SER A 173 6.38 -0.51 1.90
CA SER A 173 7.03 -1.81 1.72
C SER A 173 6.05 -2.95 1.43
N ASP A 174 4.75 -2.73 1.62
CA ASP A 174 3.69 -3.69 1.29
C ASP A 174 3.70 -4.05 -0.20
N MET A 175 4.25 -3.19 -1.06
CA MET A 175 4.49 -3.48 -2.47
C MET A 175 5.29 -4.75 -2.73
N LEU A 176 6.24 -5.08 -1.86
CA LEU A 176 6.97 -6.34 -1.97
C LEU A 176 6.09 -7.53 -1.58
N ALA A 177 5.20 -7.38 -0.59
CA ALA A 177 4.27 -8.42 -0.16
C ALA A 177 3.16 -8.68 -1.19
N TYR A 178 2.64 -7.63 -1.83
CA TYR A 178 1.76 -7.78 -3.00
C TYR A 178 2.43 -8.50 -4.17
N GLY A 179 3.77 -8.55 -4.18
CA GLY A 179 4.55 -9.27 -5.18
C GLY A 179 4.94 -8.44 -6.38
N CYS A 180 5.05 -7.11 -6.22
CA CYS A 180 5.62 -6.23 -7.24
C CYS A 180 7.04 -6.70 -7.60
N PRO A 181 7.34 -7.02 -8.88
CA PRO A 181 8.66 -7.55 -9.26
C PRO A 181 9.82 -6.59 -8.98
N ARG A 182 9.55 -5.28 -9.08
CA ARG A 182 10.53 -4.20 -8.87
C ARG A 182 9.85 -3.00 -8.22
N VAL A 183 10.42 -2.54 -7.12
CA VAL A 183 9.93 -1.36 -6.39
C VAL A 183 11.07 -0.38 -6.18
N PHE A 184 10.79 0.90 -6.45
CA PHE A 184 11.69 2.02 -6.28
C PHE A 184 11.19 2.91 -5.13
N PHE A 185 11.93 2.89 -4.03
CA PHE A 185 11.62 3.57 -2.78
C PHE A 185 12.37 4.89 -2.66
N LYS A 186 11.82 5.80 -1.85
CA LYS A 186 12.53 7.00 -1.38
C LYS A 186 13.04 7.89 -2.51
N MET A 187 12.25 8.04 -3.58
CA MET A 187 12.57 8.94 -4.67
C MET A 187 12.64 10.38 -4.16
N ASP A 188 13.80 11.01 -4.33
CA ASP A 188 13.98 12.42 -4.03
C ASP A 188 13.54 13.32 -5.21
N LYS A 189 13.73 14.64 -5.07
CA LYS A 189 13.33 15.62 -6.09
C LYS A 189 14.21 15.59 -7.34
N ASN A 190 15.37 14.96 -7.30
CA ASN A 190 16.30 14.85 -8.42
C ASN A 190 16.11 13.51 -9.17
N GLY A 191 15.34 12.58 -8.58
CA GLY A 191 15.07 11.26 -9.16
C GLY A 191 16.01 10.17 -8.66
N ASP A 192 16.77 10.42 -7.60
CA ASP A 192 17.57 9.39 -6.92
C ASP A 192 16.73 8.69 -5.84
N GLY A 193 17.00 7.41 -5.62
CA GLY A 193 16.28 6.60 -4.64
C GLY A 193 16.90 5.23 -4.44
N GLN A 194 16.08 4.28 -4.02
CA GLN A 194 16.48 2.91 -3.64
C GLN A 194 15.68 1.90 -4.46
N GLU A 195 16.34 0.94 -5.10
CA GLU A 195 15.67 -0.13 -5.86
C GLU A 195 15.75 -1.45 -5.08
N ILE A 196 14.62 -2.17 -5.00
CA ILE A 196 14.58 -3.58 -4.62
C ILE A 196 13.91 -4.35 -5.75
N CYS A 197 14.56 -5.42 -6.20
CA CYS A 197 13.99 -6.37 -7.15
C CYS A 197 13.73 -7.71 -6.45
N MET A 198 12.52 -8.26 -6.61
CA MET A 198 12.15 -9.54 -5.99
C MET A 198 12.96 -10.72 -6.53
N ALA A 199 13.53 -10.60 -7.73
CA ALA A 199 14.45 -11.59 -8.27
C ALA A 199 15.76 -11.69 -7.47
N ASP A 200 16.16 -10.61 -6.79
CA ASP A 200 17.38 -10.53 -5.99
C ASP A 200 17.16 -11.10 -4.56
N LEU A 201 15.94 -11.52 -4.22
CA LEU A 201 15.59 -12.05 -2.89
C LEU A 201 16.50 -13.20 -2.43
N PRO A 202 16.88 -14.19 -3.28
CA PRO A 202 17.82 -15.24 -2.90
C PRO A 202 19.22 -14.73 -2.53
N GLU A 203 19.60 -13.52 -2.95
CA GLU A 203 20.91 -12.92 -2.64
C GLU A 203 20.93 -12.27 -1.24
N CYS A 204 19.78 -12.12 -0.58
CA CYS A 204 19.72 -11.61 0.78
C CYS A 204 20.28 -12.63 1.76
N ARG A 205 21.43 -12.32 2.38
CA ARG A 205 22.17 -13.26 3.25
C ARG A 205 21.94 -13.05 4.74
N ASN A 206 21.57 -11.84 5.18
CA ASN A 206 21.50 -11.47 6.59
C ASN A 206 20.24 -10.64 6.91
N PRO A 207 19.10 -11.29 7.25
CA PRO A 207 18.90 -12.72 7.37
C PRO A 207 18.78 -13.41 6.00
N SER A 208 19.15 -14.69 5.94
CA SER A 208 19.18 -15.41 4.66
C SER A 208 17.76 -15.67 4.14
N LEU A 209 17.49 -15.26 2.90
CA LEU A 209 16.25 -15.56 2.18
C LEU A 209 16.46 -16.57 1.05
N ILE A 210 17.63 -17.21 0.99
CA ILE A 210 17.91 -18.34 0.10
C ILE A 210 16.84 -19.42 0.30
N GLY A 211 16.16 -19.79 -0.77
CA GLY A 211 15.11 -20.81 -0.78
C GLY A 211 13.76 -20.34 -0.23
N PHE A 212 13.55 -19.04 0.00
CA PHE A 212 12.20 -18.50 0.22
C PHE A 212 11.42 -18.50 -1.09
N THR A 213 10.24 -19.09 -1.08
CA THR A 213 9.25 -18.95 -2.15
C THR A 213 8.49 -17.63 -2.01
N PRO A 214 7.78 -17.16 -3.05
CA PRO A 214 6.87 -16.01 -2.93
C PRO A 214 5.86 -16.18 -1.79
N ASP A 215 5.33 -17.39 -1.60
CA ASP A 215 4.39 -17.70 -0.52
C ASP A 215 5.04 -17.59 0.86
N MET A 216 6.25 -18.13 1.03
CA MET A 216 7.00 -17.96 2.29
C MET A 216 7.27 -16.49 2.58
N PHE A 217 7.62 -15.69 1.57
CA PHE A 217 7.86 -14.27 1.75
C PHE A 217 6.59 -13.52 2.17
N LEU A 218 5.47 -13.75 1.50
CA LEU A 218 4.19 -13.14 1.84
C LEU A 218 3.72 -13.57 3.25
N GLU A 219 3.77 -14.85 3.58
CA GLU A 219 3.40 -15.32 4.92
C GLU A 219 4.31 -14.73 6.02
N MET A 220 5.61 -14.56 5.73
CA MET A 220 6.53 -13.87 6.63
C MET A 220 6.14 -12.42 6.85
N CYS A 221 5.75 -11.70 5.79
CA CYS A 221 5.29 -10.32 5.86
C CYS A 221 4.02 -10.18 6.70
N ILE A 222 3.00 -11.01 6.45
CA ILE A 222 1.74 -10.99 7.22
C ILE A 222 2.00 -11.34 8.69
N LEU A 223 2.85 -12.34 8.96
CA LEU A 223 3.19 -12.76 10.33
C LEU A 223 3.93 -11.67 11.11
N ALA A 224 4.70 -10.83 10.43
CA ALA A 224 5.39 -9.68 11.01
C ALA A 224 4.46 -8.49 11.33
N GLY A 225 3.20 -8.55 10.89
CA GLY A 225 2.23 -7.47 10.97
C GLY A 225 2.18 -6.65 9.68
N CYS A 226 0.97 -6.39 9.22
CA CYS A 226 0.64 -5.58 8.05
C CYS A 226 -0.65 -4.79 8.30
N ASP A 227 -1.06 -3.97 7.34
CA ASP A 227 -2.27 -3.13 7.45
C ASP A 227 -3.57 -3.96 7.63
N PHE A 228 -3.59 -5.24 7.22
CA PHE A 228 -4.75 -6.13 7.35
C PHE A 228 -4.76 -6.97 8.63
N LEU A 229 -3.60 -7.19 9.24
CA LEU A 229 -3.47 -8.06 10.40
C LEU A 229 -2.31 -7.61 11.28
N LYS A 230 -2.62 -7.32 12.54
CA LYS A 230 -1.60 -7.01 13.54
C LYS A 230 -0.74 -8.24 13.82
N ALA A 231 0.54 -8.02 14.10
CA ALA A 231 1.43 -9.10 14.50
C ALA A 231 0.98 -9.76 15.81
N LEU A 232 1.28 -11.05 16.00
CA LEU A 232 1.24 -11.66 17.32
C LEU A 232 2.22 -10.95 18.26
N SER A 233 1.88 -10.90 19.55
CA SER A 233 2.74 -10.26 20.56
C SER A 233 4.16 -10.80 20.48
N SER A 234 5.14 -9.89 20.46
CA SER A 234 6.56 -10.21 20.39
C SER A 234 7.04 -10.89 19.10
N ILE A 235 6.25 -10.97 18.03
CA ILE A 235 6.66 -11.50 16.72
C ILE A 235 6.84 -10.35 15.72
N GLY A 236 8.05 -9.78 15.69
CA GLY A 236 8.46 -8.85 14.62
C GLY A 236 9.09 -9.58 13.44
N ILE A 237 9.45 -8.83 12.39
CA ILE A 237 9.95 -9.37 11.11
C ILE A 237 11.12 -10.37 11.25
N LYS A 238 12.06 -10.15 12.16
CA LYS A 238 13.19 -11.08 12.39
C LYS A 238 12.74 -12.44 12.92
N LYS A 239 11.75 -12.45 13.83
CA LYS A 239 11.18 -13.69 14.37
C LYS A 239 10.27 -14.35 13.35
N ALA A 240 9.45 -13.57 12.64
CA ALA A 240 8.62 -14.07 11.53
C ALA A 240 9.47 -14.80 10.49
N HIS A 241 10.61 -14.19 10.08
CA HIS A 241 11.60 -14.82 9.21
C HIS A 241 12.10 -16.16 9.78
N GLY A 242 12.55 -16.18 11.03
CA GLY A 242 13.07 -17.40 11.67
C GLY A 242 12.03 -18.52 11.72
N HIS A 243 10.78 -18.18 12.04
CA HIS A 243 9.66 -19.12 12.06
C HIS A 243 9.36 -19.68 10.67
N ILE A 244 9.18 -18.83 9.66
CA ILE A 244 8.86 -19.27 8.29
C ILE A 244 10.02 -20.05 7.68
N ARG A 245 11.28 -19.63 7.90
CA ARG A 245 12.45 -20.37 7.40
C ARG A 245 12.47 -21.80 7.92
N LYS A 246 12.15 -22.00 9.21
CA LYS A 246 12.16 -23.30 9.90
C LYS A 246 10.95 -24.15 9.55
N TYR A 247 9.75 -23.58 9.58
CA TYR A 247 8.49 -24.33 9.50
C TYR A 247 7.80 -24.27 8.13
N LYS A 248 8.26 -23.40 7.24
CA LYS A 248 7.84 -23.21 5.83
C LYS A 248 6.45 -22.63 5.63
N THR A 249 5.48 -22.99 6.48
CA THR A 249 4.11 -22.51 6.36
C THR A 249 3.57 -21.98 7.68
N PHE A 250 2.68 -21.01 7.60
CA PHE A 250 2.01 -20.37 8.73
C PHE A 250 1.34 -21.38 9.67
N ILE A 251 0.63 -22.38 9.13
CA ILE A 251 0.00 -23.43 9.94
C ILE A 251 1.01 -24.19 10.80
N ARG A 252 2.18 -24.52 10.23
CA ARG A 252 3.24 -25.20 10.97
C ARG A 252 3.87 -24.27 12.02
N VAL A 253 3.98 -22.97 11.72
CA VAL A 253 4.38 -21.95 12.69
C VAL A 253 3.40 -21.90 13.86
N CYS A 254 2.08 -21.81 13.62
CA CYS A 254 1.06 -21.79 14.67
C CYS A 254 1.12 -23.01 15.58
N LYS A 255 1.28 -24.21 15.01
CA LYS A 255 1.47 -25.46 15.77
C LYS A 255 2.71 -25.39 16.67
N SER A 256 3.83 -24.92 16.15
CA SER A 256 5.05 -24.76 16.94
C SER A 256 4.89 -23.71 18.04
N LEU A 257 4.27 -22.57 17.76
CA LEU A 257 4.08 -21.50 18.73
C LEU A 257 3.25 -21.98 19.92
N ARG A 258 2.15 -22.70 19.66
CA ARG A 258 1.33 -23.31 20.71
C ARG A 258 2.10 -24.33 21.54
N PHE A 259 2.90 -25.17 20.90
CA PHE A 259 3.75 -26.13 21.60
C PHE A 259 4.76 -25.44 22.53
N SER A 260 5.26 -24.27 22.15
CA SER A 260 6.15 -23.43 22.97
C SER A 260 5.41 -22.54 23.99
N GLY A 261 4.11 -22.73 24.20
CA GLY A 261 3.32 -21.98 25.18
C GLY A 261 2.86 -20.59 24.73
N VAL A 262 3.10 -20.20 23.48
CA VAL A 262 2.61 -18.92 22.94
C VAL A 262 1.12 -19.05 22.62
N LYS A 263 0.31 -18.12 23.15
CA LYS A 263 -1.12 -18.06 22.87
C LYS A 263 -1.35 -17.57 21.43
N VAL A 264 -1.86 -18.45 20.57
CA VAL A 264 -2.31 -18.14 19.21
C VAL A 264 -3.83 -18.30 19.15
N PRO A 265 -4.60 -17.18 19.19
CA PRO A 265 -6.05 -17.23 19.07
C PRO A 265 -6.50 -17.94 17.80
N ARG A 266 -7.66 -18.63 17.83
CA ARG A 266 -8.19 -19.29 16.64
C ARG A 266 -8.59 -18.29 15.55
N GLU A 267 -9.17 -17.16 15.96
CA GLU A 267 -9.53 -16.06 15.07
C GLU A 267 -8.32 -15.51 14.32
N TYR A 268 -7.15 -15.47 14.96
CA TYR A 268 -5.92 -15.02 14.32
C TYR A 268 -5.54 -15.85 13.08
N GLU A 269 -5.76 -17.16 13.10
CA GLU A 269 -5.50 -18.00 11.92
C GLU A 269 -6.48 -17.70 10.78
N ALA A 270 -7.75 -17.44 11.12
CA ALA A 270 -8.76 -17.09 10.13
C ALA A 270 -8.45 -15.72 9.51
N ASP A 271 -8.11 -14.74 10.33
CA ASP A 271 -7.74 -13.39 9.88
C ASP A 271 -6.44 -13.39 9.07
N PHE A 272 -5.48 -14.25 9.42
CA PHE A 272 -4.27 -14.46 8.61
C PHE A 272 -4.59 -15.00 7.23
N GLN A 273 -5.46 -16.00 7.13
CA GLN A 273 -5.89 -16.53 5.84
C GLN A 273 -6.66 -15.47 5.03
N ARG A 274 -7.49 -14.63 5.67
CA ARG A 274 -8.16 -13.50 5.01
C ARG A 274 -7.16 -12.46 4.51
N ALA A 275 -6.17 -12.06 5.32
CA ALA A 275 -5.10 -11.15 4.91
C ALA A 275 -4.30 -11.71 3.71
N LEU A 276 -4.00 -13.02 3.72
CA LEU A 276 -3.34 -13.70 2.60
C LEU A 276 -4.17 -13.60 1.31
N TRP A 277 -5.49 -13.80 1.40
CA TRP A 277 -6.39 -13.63 0.26
C TRP A 277 -6.50 -12.18 -0.20
N THR A 278 -6.50 -11.20 0.72
CA THR A 278 -6.49 -9.78 0.36
C THR A 278 -5.26 -9.41 -0.47
N PHE A 279 -4.05 -9.77 -0.01
CA PHE A 279 -2.81 -9.54 -0.78
C PHE A 279 -2.79 -10.23 -2.15
N ARG A 280 -3.56 -11.31 -2.34
CA ARG A 280 -3.60 -12.06 -3.60
C ARG A 280 -4.73 -11.62 -4.53
N HIS A 281 -5.88 -11.28 -3.98
CA HIS A 281 -7.14 -11.22 -4.72
C HIS A 281 -7.94 -9.95 -4.44
N GLN A 282 -7.38 -8.92 -3.80
CA GLN A 282 -8.08 -7.63 -3.69
C GLN A 282 -8.56 -7.16 -5.07
N ARG A 283 -9.77 -6.59 -5.10
CA ARG A 283 -10.38 -6.07 -6.31
C ARG A 283 -9.65 -4.82 -6.80
N VAL A 284 -9.36 -4.77 -8.09
CA VAL A 284 -8.63 -3.72 -8.80
C VAL A 284 -9.35 -3.39 -10.11
N TYR A 285 -9.05 -2.24 -10.72
CA TYR A 285 -9.57 -1.87 -12.02
C TYR A 285 -8.63 -2.36 -13.13
N CYS A 286 -9.17 -3.05 -14.12
CA CYS A 286 -8.43 -3.44 -15.33
C CYS A 286 -8.67 -2.39 -16.43
N PRO A 287 -7.66 -1.63 -16.87
CA PRO A 287 -7.84 -0.62 -17.91
C PRO A 287 -8.27 -1.19 -19.26
N ALA A 288 -7.83 -2.41 -19.60
CA ALA A 288 -8.17 -3.07 -20.85
C ALA A 288 -9.62 -3.59 -20.86
N ALA A 289 -10.05 -4.24 -19.77
CA ALA A 289 -11.42 -4.76 -19.63
C ALA A 289 -12.43 -3.65 -19.25
N ARG A 290 -11.95 -2.52 -18.72
CA ARG A 290 -12.77 -1.42 -18.18
C ARG A 290 -13.76 -1.89 -17.11
N ALA A 291 -13.30 -2.82 -16.28
CA ALA A 291 -14.10 -3.51 -15.27
C ALA A 291 -13.28 -3.79 -14.01
N VAL A 292 -13.98 -4.09 -12.90
CA VAL A 292 -13.34 -4.57 -11.68
C VAL A 292 -12.97 -6.04 -11.84
N VAL A 293 -11.71 -6.36 -11.57
CA VAL A 293 -11.17 -7.72 -11.57
C VAL A 293 -10.43 -7.99 -10.26
N HIS A 294 -10.05 -9.23 -10.00
CA HIS A 294 -9.14 -9.54 -8.91
C HIS A 294 -7.68 -9.30 -9.31
N LEU A 295 -6.86 -8.78 -8.38
CA LEU A 295 -5.42 -8.61 -8.55
C LEU A 295 -4.75 -9.86 -9.16
N ARG A 296 -5.04 -11.03 -8.57
CA ARG A 296 -4.82 -12.34 -9.19
C ARG A 296 -6.16 -13.06 -9.27
N PRO A 297 -6.45 -13.80 -10.35
CA PRO A 297 -7.66 -14.60 -10.45
C PRO A 297 -7.87 -15.49 -9.23
N LEU A 298 -9.12 -15.69 -8.83
CA LEU A 298 -9.45 -16.69 -7.81
C LEU A 298 -9.10 -18.09 -8.35
N PRO A 299 -8.79 -19.06 -7.47
CA PRO A 299 -8.65 -20.46 -7.88
C PRO A 299 -9.93 -20.98 -8.56
N PRO A 300 -9.85 -22.02 -9.43
CA PRO A 300 -11.02 -22.56 -10.13
C PRO A 300 -12.17 -22.98 -9.20
N GLY A 301 -11.88 -23.52 -8.01
CA GLY A 301 -12.88 -23.84 -6.97
C GLY A 301 -13.19 -22.70 -5.99
N GLY A 302 -12.78 -21.47 -6.30
CA GLY A 302 -12.89 -20.31 -5.41
C GLY A 302 -11.95 -20.39 -4.20
N LEU A 303 -12.22 -19.61 -3.16
CA LEU A 303 -11.38 -19.56 -1.95
C LEU A 303 -11.41 -20.86 -1.12
N ALA A 304 -12.41 -21.73 -1.33
CA ALA A 304 -12.49 -23.03 -0.67
C ALA A 304 -11.44 -24.03 -1.18
N ASP A 305 -10.96 -23.82 -2.41
CA ASP A 305 -9.97 -24.69 -3.02
C ASP A 305 -8.58 -24.46 -2.39
N GLY A 306 -8.01 -25.50 -1.78
CA GLY A 306 -6.70 -25.44 -1.13
C GLY A 306 -6.64 -24.61 0.17
N VAL A 307 -7.79 -24.28 0.78
CA VAL A 307 -7.82 -23.51 2.04
C VAL A 307 -7.17 -24.28 3.20
N LEU A 308 -6.29 -23.61 3.95
CA LEU A 308 -5.60 -24.21 5.09
C LEU A 308 -6.34 -23.98 6.42
N VAL A 309 -7.14 -22.91 6.50
CA VAL A 309 -7.91 -22.53 7.69
C VAL A 309 -9.39 -22.45 7.32
N LEU A 310 -10.14 -23.53 7.55
CA LEU A 310 -11.57 -23.62 7.19
C LEU A 310 -12.42 -22.52 7.84
N ALA A 311 -12.06 -22.10 9.07
CA ALA A 311 -12.75 -21.02 9.78
C ALA A 311 -12.62 -19.65 9.09
N ALA A 312 -11.70 -19.49 8.14
CA ALA A 312 -11.54 -18.26 7.37
C ALA A 312 -12.58 -18.12 6.26
N LEU A 313 -13.18 -19.23 5.83
CA LEU A 313 -14.09 -19.24 4.69
C LEU A 313 -15.25 -18.27 4.94
N PRO A 314 -15.66 -17.50 3.92
CA PRO A 314 -16.78 -16.59 4.03
C PRO A 314 -18.05 -17.37 4.39
N SER A 315 -18.90 -16.76 5.21
CA SER A 315 -20.26 -17.27 5.40
C SER A 315 -21.06 -17.15 4.09
N LYS A 316 -22.26 -17.74 4.03
CA LYS A 316 -23.17 -17.54 2.88
C LYS A 316 -23.51 -16.07 2.63
N GLU A 317 -23.50 -15.25 3.68
CA GLU A 317 -23.79 -13.82 3.62
C GLU A 317 -22.60 -13.00 3.09
N GLU A 318 -21.38 -13.56 3.14
CA GLU A 318 -20.15 -12.98 2.60
C GLU A 318 -19.76 -13.60 1.24
N ALA A 319 -20.72 -14.20 0.50
CA ALA A 319 -20.45 -14.92 -0.75
C ALA A 319 -19.76 -14.05 -1.82
N ASP A 320 -20.06 -12.74 -1.85
CA ASP A 320 -19.45 -11.78 -2.78
C ASP A 320 -18.07 -11.27 -2.32
N LEU A 321 -17.51 -11.86 -1.25
CA LEU A 321 -16.18 -11.58 -0.72
C LEU A 321 -15.94 -10.08 -0.45
N PRO A 322 -16.81 -9.39 0.31
CA PRO A 322 -16.73 -7.94 0.50
C PRO A 322 -15.40 -7.50 1.15
N PHE A 323 -14.74 -8.37 1.90
CA PHE A 323 -13.43 -8.10 2.50
C PHE A 323 -12.30 -7.94 1.46
N LEU A 324 -12.49 -8.42 0.22
CA LEU A 324 -11.58 -8.17 -0.91
C LEU A 324 -11.88 -6.83 -1.62
N GLY A 325 -12.81 -6.04 -1.06
CA GLY A 325 -13.41 -4.86 -1.67
C GLY A 325 -14.71 -5.26 -2.33
N PRO A 326 -15.87 -4.65 -2.04
CA PRO A 326 -17.16 -4.97 -2.67
C PRO A 326 -17.13 -4.97 -4.22
N MET A 327 -18.09 -5.63 -4.87
CA MET A 327 -18.20 -5.50 -6.33
C MET A 327 -18.79 -4.13 -6.68
N LEU A 328 -18.26 -3.52 -7.73
CA LEU A 328 -18.79 -2.28 -8.30
C LEU A 328 -19.29 -2.57 -9.71
N PRO A 329 -20.45 -2.01 -10.12
CA PRO A 329 -20.84 -2.04 -11.52
C PRO A 329 -19.76 -1.42 -12.41
N ASP A 330 -19.55 -1.95 -13.62
CA ASP A 330 -18.47 -1.51 -14.52
C ASP A 330 -18.52 -0.01 -14.83
N SER A 331 -19.71 0.55 -15.00
CA SER A 331 -19.91 1.99 -15.22
C SER A 331 -19.43 2.84 -14.05
N VAL A 332 -19.69 2.39 -12.81
CA VAL A 332 -19.24 3.06 -11.58
C VAL A 332 -17.73 2.94 -11.45
N ALA A 333 -17.19 1.74 -11.65
CA ALA A 333 -15.74 1.49 -11.60
C ALA A 333 -14.98 2.34 -12.62
N GLN A 334 -15.49 2.46 -13.84
CA GLN A 334 -14.90 3.34 -14.85
C GLN A 334 -15.00 4.82 -14.46
N GLY A 335 -16.14 5.24 -13.89
CA GLY A 335 -16.33 6.60 -13.39
C GLY A 335 -15.31 6.95 -12.31
N ILE A 336 -15.05 6.03 -11.36
CA ILE A 336 -14.03 6.18 -10.32
C ILE A 336 -12.65 6.25 -10.97
N ALA A 337 -12.28 5.27 -11.79
CA ALA A 337 -10.94 5.15 -12.36
C ALA A 337 -10.51 6.37 -13.19
N THR A 338 -11.46 7.04 -13.84
CA THR A 338 -11.24 8.25 -14.65
C THR A 338 -11.38 9.55 -13.86
N GLY A 339 -11.63 9.47 -12.55
CA GLY A 339 -11.86 10.64 -11.69
C GLY A 339 -13.08 11.47 -12.12
N GLY A 340 -14.17 10.78 -12.46
CA GLY A 340 -15.45 11.37 -12.84
C GLY A 340 -16.27 11.86 -11.62
N PRO A 341 -17.49 12.36 -11.85
CA PRO A 341 -18.32 12.98 -10.80
C PRO A 341 -18.61 12.06 -9.60
N LEU A 342 -18.77 10.75 -9.86
CA LEU A 342 -19.05 9.72 -8.86
C LEU A 342 -17.89 9.48 -7.88
N LEU A 343 -16.68 9.98 -8.19
CA LEU A 343 -15.51 9.77 -7.36
C LEU A 343 -15.73 10.27 -5.93
N LEU A 344 -16.34 11.43 -5.76
CA LEU A 344 -16.61 12.02 -4.44
C LEU A 344 -17.77 11.36 -3.69
N GLU A 345 -18.62 10.60 -4.37
CA GLU A 345 -19.72 9.87 -3.74
C GLU A 345 -19.28 8.49 -3.21
N VAL A 346 -18.18 7.95 -3.75
CA VAL A 346 -17.61 6.64 -3.39
C VAL A 346 -16.44 6.76 -2.40
N TRP A 347 -15.81 7.93 -2.34
CA TRP A 347 -14.76 8.31 -1.38
C TRP A 347 -15.30 8.70 0.00
#